data_AF-A0A8T0EFY2-F1
#
_entry.id   AF-A0A8T0EFY2-F1
#
_cell.length_a   1.000
_cell.length_b   1.000
_cell.length_c   1.000
_cell.angle_alpha   90.00
_cell.angle_beta   90.00
_cell.angle_gamma   90.00
#
_symmetry.space_group_name_H-M   'P 1'
#
loop_
_entity.id
_entity.type
_entity.pdbx_description
1 polymer ?
#
loop_
_entity_poly.entity_id
_entity_poly.type
_entity_poly.pdbx_seq_one_letter_code
_entity_poly.pdbx_strand_id
1 'polypeptide(L)'
;MRKDAIDKCLTAKGASETDEERRNRQVHNSQRMFSLRTSKTDEERRNRQVYNSQRMFSLRTSETIDHRQLRQLNNVMRMSNTRNKIWRQKENSTFAYDSNIAYECDPLIEIGRMVIECSFC
;
A
#
# COMPACT_ATOMS: atom_id res chain seq x y z
N MET A 1 19.46 35.19 3.07
CA MET A 1 20.87 35.04 3.54
C MET A 1 21.05 33.94 4.59
N ARG A 2 20.48 34.04 5.81
CA ARG A 2 20.72 33.02 6.87
C ARG A 2 20.08 31.66 6.57
N LYS A 3 18.87 31.64 6.00
CA LYS A 3 18.16 30.41 5.61
C LYS A 3 18.88 29.66 4.48
N ASP A 4 19.32 30.38 3.46
CA ASP A 4 20.04 29.80 2.32
C ASP A 4 21.38 29.18 2.73
N ALA A 5 22.07 29.76 3.72
CA ALA A 5 23.29 29.19 4.28
C ALA A 5 23.02 27.90 5.09
N ILE A 6 21.91 27.86 5.84
CA ILE A 6 21.48 26.68 6.59
C ILE A 6 21.08 25.54 5.63
N ASP A 7 20.28 25.84 4.61
CA ASP A 7 19.83 24.85 3.63
C ASP A 7 21.00 24.27 2.83
N LYS A 8 21.98 25.10 2.45
CA LYS A 8 23.24 24.65 1.83
C LYS A 8 24.04 23.74 2.76
N CYS A 9 24.17 24.09 4.03
CA CYS A 9 24.89 23.29 5.02
C CYS A 9 24.21 21.94 5.26
N LEU A 10 22.88 21.91 5.36
CA LEU A 10 22.10 20.67 5.51
C LEU A 10 22.21 19.77 4.27
N THR A 11 22.21 20.36 3.08
CA THR A 11 22.38 19.63 1.81
C THR A 11 23.78 19.00 1.73
N ALA A 12 24.82 19.77 2.06
CA ALA A 12 26.19 19.28 2.08
C ALA A 12 26.37 18.14 3.11
N LYS A 13 25.80 18.30 4.31
CA LYS A 13 25.81 17.26 5.35
C LYS A 13 25.07 15.99 4.94
N GLY A 14 23.96 16.11 4.20
CA GLY A 14 23.24 14.97 3.64
C GLY A 14 24.03 14.26 2.53
N ALA A 15 24.82 14.99 1.75
CA ALA A 15 25.64 14.43 0.67
C ALA A 15 26.87 13.68 1.18
N SER A 16 27.42 14.07 2.33
CA SER A 16 28.57 13.41 2.98
C SER A 16 28.16 12.32 3.98
N GLU A 17 26.86 12.07 4.14
CA GLU A 17 26.35 11.10 5.10
C GLU A 17 26.68 9.67 4.67
N THR A 18 27.17 8.86 5.61
CA THR A 18 27.37 7.44 5.36
C THR A 18 26.03 6.69 5.26
N ASP A 19 26.03 5.52 4.63
CA ASP A 19 24.82 4.70 4.56
C ASP A 19 24.26 4.33 5.93
N GLU A 20 25.13 4.14 6.93
CA GLU A 20 24.73 3.80 8.29
C GLU A 20 24.09 4.99 9.02
N GLU A 21 24.69 6.18 8.93
CA GLU A 21 24.09 7.41 9.46
C GLU A 21 22.73 7.69 8.80
N ARG A 22 22.64 7.49 7.49
CA ARG A 22 21.39 7.64 6.73
C ARG A 22 20.31 6.69 7.22
N ARG A 23 20.64 5.41 7.44
CA ARG A 23 19.72 4.41 8.00
C ARG A 23 19.28 4.82 9.40
N ASN A 24 20.21 5.17 10.27
CA ASN A 24 19.91 5.57 11.65
C ASN A 24 19.00 6.80 11.71
N ARG A 25 19.24 7.80 10.84
CA ARG A 25 18.35 8.96 10.71
C ARG A 25 16.95 8.57 10.23
N GLN A 26 16.84 7.66 9.27
CA GLN A 26 15.53 7.17 8.78
C GLN A 26 14.77 6.40 9.86
N VAL A 27 15.45 5.56 10.64
CA VAL A 27 14.86 4.81 11.76
C VAL A 27 14.34 5.78 12.83
N HIS A 28 15.18 6.71 13.27
CA HIS A 28 14.79 7.70 14.28
C HIS A 28 13.62 8.58 13.80
N ASN A 29 13.64 9.03 12.55
CA ASN A 29 12.53 9.78 11.98
C ASN A 29 11.25 8.94 11.92
N SER A 30 11.34 7.67 11.55
CA SER A 30 10.18 6.76 11.50
C SER A 30 9.58 6.54 12.88
N GLN A 31 10.42 6.33 13.91
CA GLN A 31 9.98 6.20 15.31
C GLN A 31 9.29 7.48 15.79
N ARG A 32 9.90 8.65 15.56
CA ARG A 32 9.29 9.94 15.92
C ARG A 32 7.94 10.14 15.24
N MET A 33 7.85 9.82 13.95
CA MET A 33 6.60 9.93 13.20
C MET A 33 5.56 8.93 13.66
N PHE A 34 5.96 7.73 14.09
CA PHE A 34 5.05 6.75 14.70
C PHE A 34 4.45 7.31 15.99
N SER A 35 5.27 7.78 16.93
CA SER A 35 4.79 8.37 18.19
C SER A 35 3.87 9.57 17.97
N LEU A 36 4.23 10.46 17.03
CA LEU A 36 3.37 11.60 16.65
C LEU A 36 2.05 11.18 16.00
N ARG A 37 1.95 9.98 15.43
CA ARG A 37 0.71 9.50 14.81
C ARG A 37 -0.19 8.81 15.82
N THR A 38 0.38 8.12 16.80
CA THR A 38 -0.37 7.42 17.85
C THR A 38 -0.90 8.39 18.91
N SER A 39 -0.22 9.51 19.16
CA SER A 39 -0.64 10.52 20.14
C SER A 39 -1.66 11.54 19.60
N LYS A 40 -2.13 11.41 18.35
CA LYS A 40 -3.04 12.37 17.72
C LYS A 40 -4.47 12.21 18.20
N THR A 41 -5.15 13.34 18.32
CA THR A 41 -6.61 13.38 18.46
C THR A 41 -7.29 12.93 17.17
N ASP A 42 -8.56 12.53 17.28
CA ASP A 42 -9.36 12.16 16.12
C ASP A 42 -9.52 13.29 15.10
N GLU A 43 -9.60 14.54 15.58
CA GLU A 43 -9.72 15.71 14.72
C GLU A 43 -8.43 15.97 13.93
N GLU A 44 -7.27 15.91 14.57
CA GLU A 44 -5.99 16.01 13.88
C GLU A 44 -5.75 14.88 12.88
N ARG A 45 -6.26 13.68 13.19
CA ARG A 45 -6.23 12.53 12.29
C ARG A 45 -7.08 12.79 11.05
N ARG A 46 -8.31 13.29 11.20
CA ARG A 46 -9.21 13.67 10.10
C ARG A 46 -8.61 14.79 9.24
N ASN A 47 -8.15 15.87 9.85
CA ASN A 47 -7.57 17.01 9.13
C ASN A 47 -6.35 16.59 8.30
N ARG A 48 -5.49 15.72 8.84
CA ARG A 48 -4.37 15.14 8.08
C ARG A 48 -4.86 14.30 6.89
N GLN A 49 -5.91 13.49 7.06
CA GLN A 49 -6.48 12.69 5.97
C GLN A 49 -7.05 13.58 4.88
N VAL A 50 -7.80 14.62 5.23
CA VAL A 50 -8.36 15.61 4.29
C VAL A 50 -7.24 16.28 3.50
N TYR A 51 -6.21 16.79 4.19
CA TYR A 51 -5.06 17.41 3.54
C TYR A 51 -4.33 16.45 2.59
N ASN A 52 -4.14 15.20 3.01
CA ASN A 52 -3.52 14.19 2.15
C ASN A 52 -4.38 13.89 0.91
N SER A 53 -5.70 13.78 1.06
CA SER A 53 -6.63 13.57 -0.06
C SER A 53 -6.59 14.73 -1.05
N GLN A 54 -6.59 15.98 -0.57
CA GLN A 54 -6.47 17.17 -1.42
C GLN A 54 -5.13 17.18 -2.16
N ARG A 55 -4.02 16.92 -1.48
CA ARG A 55 -2.69 16.82 -2.11
C ARG A 55 -2.66 15.74 -3.18
N MET A 56 -3.24 14.57 -2.91
CA MET A 56 -3.32 13.48 -3.88
C MET A 56 -4.19 13.84 -5.07
N PHE A 57 -5.31 14.54 -4.86
CA PHE A 57 -6.15 15.05 -5.93
C PHE A 57 -5.36 16.01 -6.84
N SER A 58 -4.67 17.00 -6.27
CA SER A 58 -3.84 17.93 -7.05
C SER A 58 -2.76 17.20 -7.87
N LEU A 59 -2.07 16.24 -7.28
CA LEU A 59 -1.05 15.43 -7.98
C LEU A 59 -1.64 14.61 -9.13
N ARG A 60 -2.88 14.12 -8.98
CA ARG A 60 -3.59 13.36 -10.04
C ARG A 60 -4.07 14.25 -11.16
N THR A 61 -4.49 15.47 -10.85
CA THR A 61 -4.91 16.44 -11.86
C THR A 61 -3.74 16.97 -12.68
N SER A 62 -2.56 17.11 -12.08
CA SER A 62 -1.34 17.58 -12.76
C SER A 62 -0.49 16.44 -13.35
N GLU A 63 -0.98 15.20 -13.34
CA GLU A 63 -0.23 14.02 -13.78
C GLU A 63 -0.19 13.96 -15.32
N THR A 64 1.00 13.69 -15.89
CA THR A 64 1.14 13.46 -17.33
C THR A 64 0.52 12.12 -17.73
N ILE A 65 0.23 11.95 -19.02
CA ILE A 65 -0.37 10.71 -19.56
C ILE A 65 0.53 9.49 -19.25
N ASP A 66 1.84 9.60 -19.45
CA ASP A 66 2.77 8.50 -19.20
C ASP A 66 2.77 8.08 -17.71
N HIS A 67 2.81 9.06 -16.80
CA HIS A 67 2.74 8.79 -15.36
C HIS A 67 1.38 8.17 -14.97
N ARG A 68 0.29 8.57 -15.62
CA ARG A 68 -1.03 7.94 -15.44
C ARG A 68 -1.01 6.48 -15.83
N GLN A 69 -0.52 6.18 -17.02
CA GLN A 69 -0.46 4.82 -17.55
C GLN A 69 0.42 3.94 -16.67
N LEU A 70 1.62 4.41 -16.32
CA LEU A 70 2.54 3.68 -15.44
C LEU A 70 1.91 3.38 -14.08
N ARG A 71 1.20 4.34 -13.48
CA ARG A 71 0.48 4.11 -12.24
C ARG A 71 -0.62 3.07 -12.37
N GLN A 72 -1.43 3.15 -13.42
CA GLN A 72 -2.53 2.20 -13.64
C GLN A 72 -1.99 0.79 -13.84
N LEU A 73 -0.92 0.64 -14.63
CA LEU A 73 -0.25 -0.64 -14.87
C LEU A 73 0.33 -1.21 -13.56
N ASN A 74 1.00 -0.37 -12.76
CA ASN A 74 1.45 -0.77 -11.42
C ASN A 74 0.29 -1.20 -10.50
N ASN A 75 -0.86 -0.55 -10.58
CA ASN A 75 -2.03 -0.93 -9.78
C ASN A 75 -2.57 -2.31 -10.21
N VAL A 76 -2.69 -2.56 -11.52
CA VAL A 76 -3.10 -3.86 -12.07
C VAL A 76 -2.14 -4.96 -11.63
N MET A 77 -0.83 -4.71 -11.72
CA MET A 77 0.19 -5.68 -11.29
C MET A 77 0.10 -5.97 -9.79
N ARG A 78 -0.10 -4.96 -8.94
CA ARG A 78 -0.31 -5.16 -7.50
C ARG A 78 -1.55 -6.00 -7.23
N MET A 79 -2.67 -5.69 -7.88
CA MET A 79 -3.91 -6.46 -7.73
C MET A 79 -3.74 -7.91 -8.18
N SER A 80 -3.11 -8.14 -9.32
CA SER A 80 -2.79 -9.48 -9.84
C SER A 80 -1.91 -10.26 -8.86
N ASN A 81 -0.83 -9.64 -8.37
CA ASN A 81 0.06 -10.26 -7.38
C ASN A 81 -0.65 -10.60 -6.07
N THR A 82 -1.53 -9.73 -5.59
CA THR A 82 -2.35 -10.02 -4.40
C THR A 82 -3.29 -11.20 -4.64
N ARG A 83 -3.98 -11.24 -5.79
CA ARG A 83 -4.84 -12.38 -6.15
C ARG A 83 -4.03 -13.67 -6.26
N ASN A 84 -2.89 -13.66 -6.94
CA ASN A 84 -2.03 -14.84 -7.08
C ASN A 84 -1.55 -15.38 -5.73
N LYS A 85 -1.23 -14.51 -4.77
CA LYS A 85 -0.87 -14.93 -3.40
C LYS A 85 -2.04 -15.62 -2.70
N ILE A 86 -3.24 -15.05 -2.81
CA ILE A 86 -4.47 -15.64 -2.23
C ILE A 86 -4.77 -17.00 -2.88
N TRP A 87 -4.70 -17.09 -4.21
CA TRP A 87 -4.95 -18.33 -4.93
C TRP A 87 -3.93 -19.42 -4.61
N ARG A 88 -2.63 -19.10 -4.52
CA ARG A 88 -1.60 -20.08 -4.09
C ARG A 88 -1.83 -20.61 -2.68
N GLN A 89 -2.37 -19.80 -1.78
CA GLN A 89 -2.76 -20.27 -0.44
C GLN A 89 -3.97 -21.23 -0.47
N LYS A 90 -4.75 -21.22 -1.56
CA LYS A 90 -6.01 -21.96 -1.71
C LYS A 90 -5.97 -23.05 -2.80
N GLU A 91 -4.82 -23.25 -3.44
CA GLU A 91 -4.64 -24.14 -4.60
C GLU A 91 -5.02 -25.59 -4.30
N ASN A 92 -5.05 -25.99 -3.02
CA ASN A 92 -5.52 -27.30 -2.54
C ASN A 92 -6.79 -27.26 -1.67
N SER A 93 -7.28 -26.08 -1.28
CA SER A 93 -8.47 -25.97 -0.41
C SER A 93 -9.78 -26.20 -1.17
N THR A 94 -9.74 -26.19 -2.50
CA THR A 94 -10.90 -26.51 -3.35
C THR A 94 -11.12 -28.03 -3.44
N PHE A 95 -10.07 -28.84 -3.26
CA PHE A 95 -10.14 -30.30 -3.27
C PHE A 95 -10.11 -30.92 -1.86
N ALA A 96 -9.64 -30.19 -0.86
CA ALA A 96 -9.74 -30.54 0.54
C ALA A 96 -10.48 -29.42 1.29
N TYR A 97 -11.69 -29.72 1.77
CA TYR A 97 -12.46 -28.77 2.57
C TYR A 97 -11.64 -28.31 3.79
N ASP A 98 -11.28 -27.03 3.82
CA ASP A 98 -10.61 -26.37 4.96
C ASP A 98 -11.63 -25.56 5.76
N SER A 99 -12.01 -26.05 6.94
CA SER A 99 -12.99 -25.38 7.82
C SER A 99 -12.54 -24.01 8.35
N ASN A 100 -11.27 -23.64 8.17
CA ASN A 100 -10.77 -22.31 8.55
C ASN A 100 -11.05 -21.23 7.49
N ILE A 101 -11.54 -21.63 6.30
CA ILE A 101 -11.88 -20.71 5.23
C ILE A 101 -13.40 -20.48 5.23
N ALA A 102 -13.82 -19.23 5.38
CA ALA A 102 -15.23 -18.84 5.32
C ALA A 102 -15.71 -18.74 3.85
N TYR A 103 -15.95 -19.88 3.20
CA TYR A 103 -16.34 -19.96 1.79
C TYR A 103 -17.64 -19.20 1.47
N GLU A 104 -18.61 -19.17 2.39
CA GLU A 104 -19.93 -18.57 2.18
C GLU A 104 -19.89 -17.03 2.02
N CYS A 105 -18.84 -16.39 2.54
CA CYS A 105 -18.69 -14.93 2.55
C CYS A 105 -17.50 -14.45 1.71
N ASP A 106 -16.84 -15.34 0.96
CA ASP A 106 -15.64 -14.99 0.21
C ASP A 106 -16.00 -14.41 -1.17
N PRO A 107 -15.81 -13.11 -1.41
CA PRO A 107 -16.19 -12.46 -2.67
C PRO A 107 -15.33 -12.90 -3.86
N LEU A 108 -14.31 -13.73 -3.65
CA LEU A 108 -13.46 -14.30 -4.70
C LEU A 108 -13.81 -15.77 -5.01
N ILE A 109 -14.76 -16.37 -4.28
CA ILE A 109 -15.22 -17.74 -4.51
C ILE A 109 -16.65 -17.66 -5.06
N GLU A 110 -16.77 -17.73 -6.38
CA GLU A 110 -18.06 -18.01 -7.01
C GLU A 110 -18.22 -19.54 -7.08
N ILE A 111 -19.09 -20.10 -6.24
CA ILE A 111 -19.55 -21.48 -6.43
C ILE A 111 -20.37 -21.46 -7.72
N GLY A 112 -19.76 -21.89 -8.82
CA GLY A 112 -20.46 -22.01 -10.10
C GLY A 112 -21.70 -22.90 -9.93
N ARG A 113 -22.79 -22.57 -10.64
CA ARG A 113 -23.96 -23.47 -10.73
C ARG A 113 -23.47 -24.85 -11.15
N MET A 114 -23.80 -25.88 -10.37
CA MET A 114 -23.57 -27.27 -10.76
C MET A 114 -24.52 -27.57 -11.94
N VAL A 115 -24.00 -27.47 -13.17
CA VAL A 115 -24.76 -27.77 -14.41
C VAL A 115 -24.45 -29.17 -14.94
N ILE A 116 -23.55 -29.91 -14.28
CA ILE A 116 -23.22 -31.29 -14.61
C ILE A 116 -24.05 -32.19 -13.70
N GLU A 117 -25.14 -32.71 -14.25
CA GLU A 117 -25.83 -33.85 -13.67
C GLU A 117 -24.94 -35.09 -13.86
N CYS A 118 -24.72 -35.82 -12.77
CA CYS A 118 -23.98 -37.08 -12.82
C CYS A 118 -24.78 -38.08 -13.65
N SER A 119 -24.21 -38.53 -14.77
CA SER A 119 -24.82 -39.53 -15.66
C SER A 119 -24.87 -40.95 -15.07
N PHE A 120 -24.49 -41.13 -13.81
CA PHE A 120 -24.53 -42.38 -13.05
C PHE A 120 -25.44 -42.32 -11.81
N CYS A 121 -26.26 -41.28 -11.67
CA CYS A 121 -27.28 -41.15 -10.62
C CYS A 121 -28.67 -41.48 -11.15
#